data_AF-A0A957BDC3-F1
#
_entry.id   AF-A0A957BDC3-F1
#
_cell.length_a   1.000
_cell.length_b   1.000
_cell.length_c   1.000
_cell.angle_alpha   90.00
_cell.angle_beta   90.00
_cell.angle_gamma   90.00
#
_symmetry.space_group_name_H-M   'P 1'
#
loop_
_entity.id
_entity.type
_entity.pdbx_description
1 polymer ?
#
loop_
_entity_poly.entity_id
_entity_poly.type
_entity_poly.pdbx_seq_one_letter_code
_entity_poly.pdbx_strand_id
1 'polypeptide(L)'
;MDQKTIHKLLDNIAERNMPASVDILPGLQSQLDKPIRASASPLRYPSNAAAILVACLLFVATTVYAIVQLQIQDPALDESMVTQINLSQTIDDIAVTVDWAYADANRIVIAYSMSDEDNPLDAAIPTNQLWDSEGHRFLSVPVGYHLDQPLPEMLRGNLHYDASIVKGEPESLDLRLRLRGDFSFEFSVPFIPGVRIVRQPVIENAGLGVNLEWAIITPSMTRVFICYDTPNDDTWVPSLRVEFDGHPIGLEPGAHILGMKTNNEDANGRPCREHFFLDTYDELPNQVTFLVRHLQTATYYSEESMQRAAEVLAGHGIESEVVRNGHLPPVSYILSFTLPPTIDYVEFDRIWDEALLAAGEPLSGESIEGPWEITVDLP
;
A
#
# COMPACT_ATOMS: atom_id res chain seq x y z
N MET A 1 -21.11 2.58 25.46
CA MET A 1 -19.97 2.28 26.35
C MET A 1 -19.83 3.43 27.33
N ASP A 2 -19.64 3.21 28.63
CA ASP A 2 -19.59 4.31 29.60
C ASP A 2 -18.19 4.99 29.64
N GLN A 3 -18.16 6.25 30.09
CA GLN A 3 -16.95 7.08 30.12
C GLN A 3 -15.82 6.48 30.98
N LYS A 4 -16.19 5.68 31.98
CA LYS A 4 -15.24 5.00 32.88
C LYS A 4 -14.57 3.81 32.19
N THR A 5 -15.32 3.13 31.33
CA THR A 5 -14.84 2.03 30.47
C THR A 5 -13.91 2.59 29.41
N ILE A 6 -14.23 3.74 28.81
CA ILE A 6 -13.35 4.44 27.86
C ILE A 6 -12.02 4.82 28.52
N HIS A 7 -12.03 5.46 29.69
CA HIS A 7 -10.79 5.82 30.39
C HIS A 7 -9.94 4.59 30.71
N LYS A 8 -10.56 3.52 31.21
CA LYS A 8 -9.85 2.30 31.56
C LYS A 8 -9.25 1.58 30.34
N LEU A 9 -9.85 1.73 29.17
CA LEU A 9 -9.34 1.20 27.91
C LEU A 9 -8.15 2.02 27.41
N LEU A 10 -8.26 3.36 27.47
CA LEU A 10 -7.19 4.27 27.10
C LEU A 10 -5.96 4.12 28.00
N ASP A 11 -6.15 3.97 29.31
CA ASP A 11 -5.06 3.71 30.26
C ASP A 11 -4.35 2.37 29.96
N ASN A 12 -5.10 1.33 29.56
CA ASN A 12 -4.53 0.03 29.19
C ASN A 12 -3.72 0.08 27.89
N ILE A 13 -4.16 0.88 26.92
CA ILE A 13 -3.45 1.07 25.65
C ILE A 13 -2.17 1.87 25.89
N ALA A 14 -2.23 2.91 26.73
CA ALA A 14 -1.07 3.70 27.10
C ALA A 14 -0.02 2.88 27.85
N GLU A 15 -0.43 1.98 28.77
CA GLU A 15 0.49 1.12 29.52
C GLU A 15 1.14 0.01 28.67
N ARG A 16 0.50 -0.47 27.60
CA ARG A 16 1.03 -1.58 26.78
C ARG A 16 2.02 -1.15 25.69
N ASN A 17 1.91 0.08 25.20
CA ASN A 17 2.65 0.52 24.00
C ASN A 17 3.77 1.53 24.28
N MET A 18 4.01 1.90 25.54
CA MET A 18 5.16 2.72 25.90
C MET A 18 6.26 1.88 26.56
N PRO A 19 7.40 1.63 25.89
CA PRO A 19 8.55 1.02 26.55
C PRO A 19 8.96 1.91 27.74
N ALA A 20 9.22 1.31 28.90
CA ALA A 20 9.55 2.02 30.14
C ALA A 20 10.77 2.98 30.03
N SER A 21 11.55 2.87 28.94
CA SER A 21 12.64 3.78 28.59
C SER A 21 12.18 5.13 28.02
N VAL A 22 10.90 5.30 27.68
CA VAL A 22 10.32 6.52 27.08
C VAL A 22 9.29 7.16 28.02
N ASP A 23 9.26 6.78 29.29
CA ASP A 23 8.49 7.54 30.29
C ASP A 23 9.25 8.82 30.67
N ILE A 24 8.97 9.90 29.93
CA ILE A 24 9.54 11.24 30.16
C ILE A 24 8.83 11.99 31.29
N LEU A 25 7.70 11.47 31.80
CA LEU A 25 6.86 12.15 32.79
C LEU A 25 7.60 12.37 34.13
N PRO A 26 8.32 11.38 34.70
CA PRO A 26 9.12 11.57 35.91
C PRO A 26 10.24 12.60 35.72
N GLY A 27 10.83 12.64 34.53
CA GLY A 27 11.85 13.63 34.15
C GLY A 27 11.29 15.05 34.18
N LEU A 28 10.12 15.26 33.58
CA LEU A 28 9.41 16.54 33.56
C LEU A 28 8.92 16.97 34.95
N GLN A 29 8.33 16.07 35.73
CA GLN A 29 7.92 16.35 37.11
C GLN A 29 9.10 16.77 37.99
N SER A 30 10.24 16.07 37.87
CA SER A 30 11.46 16.43 38.62
C SER A 30 12.03 17.80 38.24
N GLN A 31 11.75 18.30 37.03
CA GLN A 31 12.17 19.63 36.60
C GLN A 31 11.19 20.72 37.07
N LEU A 32 9.90 20.43 37.09
CA LEU A 32 8.86 21.33 37.58
C LEU A 32 8.90 21.50 39.11
N ASP A 33 9.27 20.44 39.84
CA ASP A 33 9.37 20.46 41.30
C ASP A 33 10.65 21.11 41.83
N LYS A 34 11.59 21.51 40.97
CA LYS A 34 12.78 22.26 41.41
C LYS A 34 12.34 23.66 41.87
N PRO A 35 12.44 23.98 43.18
CA PRO A 35 12.07 25.29 43.66
C PRO A 35 12.98 26.33 43.01
N ILE A 36 12.36 27.26 42.28
CA ILE A 36 13.05 28.36 41.62
C ILE A 36 13.78 29.17 42.71
N ARG A 37 15.11 29.01 42.80
CA ARG A 37 15.93 29.80 43.72
C ARG A 37 15.87 31.25 43.27
N ALA A 38 15.11 32.06 44.02
CA ALA A 38 15.09 33.51 43.88
C ALA A 38 16.47 34.08 44.21
N SER A 39 17.32 34.22 43.19
CA SER A 39 18.58 34.94 43.27
C SER A 39 18.27 36.43 43.23
N ALA A 40 18.31 37.07 44.40
CA ALA A 40 18.20 38.51 44.53
C ALA A 40 19.49 39.17 44.01
N SER A 41 19.52 39.51 42.71
CA SER A 41 20.43 40.53 42.18
C SER A 41 19.62 41.51 41.31
N PRO A 42 19.72 42.82 41.57
CA PRO A 42 18.97 43.81 40.82
C PRO A 42 19.82 44.31 39.66
N LEU A 43 19.67 43.70 38.48
CA LEU A 43 20.05 44.36 37.22
C LEU A 43 18.98 44.01 36.17
N ARG A 44 18.08 44.97 35.97
CA ARG A 44 16.89 44.87 35.13
C ARG A 44 17.28 45.03 33.65
N TYR A 45 17.38 43.93 32.93
CA TYR A 45 17.11 43.86 31.49
C TYR A 45 15.97 42.85 31.26
N PRO A 46 15.08 43.05 30.27
CA PRO A 46 13.85 42.26 30.10
C PRO A 46 14.15 40.91 29.42
N SER A 47 14.96 40.06 30.06
CA SER A 47 15.31 38.72 29.55
C SER A 47 14.11 37.76 29.45
N ASN A 48 13.01 38.07 30.15
CA ASN A 48 11.81 37.24 30.14
C ASN A 48 11.04 37.33 28.81
N ALA A 49 11.12 38.45 28.09
CA ALA A 49 10.44 38.60 26.79
C ALA A 49 11.11 37.74 25.72
N ALA A 50 12.45 37.66 25.72
CA ALA A 50 13.19 36.79 24.81
C ALA A 50 12.93 35.30 25.10
N ALA A 51 12.87 34.90 26.37
CA ALA A 51 12.56 33.53 26.76
C ALA A 51 11.13 33.12 26.36
N ILE A 52 10.14 34.02 26.54
CA ILE A 52 8.76 33.78 26.10
C ILE A 52 8.69 33.71 24.57
N LEU A 53 9.39 34.59 23.85
CA LEU A 53 9.41 34.57 22.38
C LEU A 53 10.04 33.28 21.84
N VAL A 54 11.15 32.82 22.44
CA VAL A 54 11.78 31.54 22.08
C VAL A 54 10.88 30.37 22.44
N ALA A 55 10.24 30.38 23.61
CA ALA A 55 9.29 29.34 24.01
C ALA A 55 8.07 29.31 23.08
N CYS A 56 7.51 30.45 22.68
CA CYS A 56 6.42 30.54 21.70
C CYS A 56 6.86 30.10 20.31
N LEU A 57 8.07 30.46 19.85
CA LEU A 57 8.61 30.00 18.58
C LEU A 57 8.84 28.48 18.59
N LEU A 58 9.36 27.93 19.68
CA LEU A 58 9.51 26.48 19.85
C LEU A 58 8.15 25.80 19.92
N PHE A 59 7.16 26.37 20.63
CA PHE A 59 5.81 25.81 20.68
C PHE A 59 5.12 25.84 19.31
N VAL A 60 5.23 26.95 18.57
CA VAL A 60 4.66 27.05 17.21
C VAL A 60 5.37 26.07 16.26
N ALA A 61 6.69 25.96 16.34
CA ALA A 61 7.44 24.98 15.56
C ALA A 61 7.08 23.52 15.92
N THR A 62 6.91 23.19 17.20
CA THR A 62 6.51 21.83 17.61
C THR A 62 5.04 21.52 17.33
N THR A 63 4.16 22.52 17.37
CA THR A 63 2.72 22.32 17.08
C THR A 63 2.48 22.07 15.60
N VAL A 64 3.23 22.73 14.70
CA VAL A 64 3.19 22.41 13.26
C VAL A 64 3.73 21.00 13.00
N TYR A 65 4.78 20.58 13.71
CA TYR A 65 5.37 19.23 13.54
C TYR A 65 4.44 18.11 14.05
N ALA A 66 3.69 18.33 15.12
CA ALA A 66 2.81 17.30 15.71
C ALA A 66 1.47 17.11 14.96
N ILE A 67 1.05 18.06 14.12
CA ILE A 67 -0.16 17.95 13.30
C ILE A 67 0.11 17.21 11.99
N VAL A 68 1.37 17.15 11.55
CA VAL A 68 1.82 16.29 10.44
C VAL A 68 2.19 14.91 10.99
N GLN A 69 1.25 14.23 11.66
CA GLN A 69 1.39 12.77 11.73
C GLN A 69 1.35 12.27 10.30
N LEU A 70 2.42 11.61 9.88
CA LEU A 70 2.55 10.96 8.59
C LEU A 70 1.51 9.86 8.53
N GLN A 71 0.32 10.19 8.05
CA GLN A 71 -0.66 9.16 7.72
C GLN A 71 -0.17 8.49 6.45
N ILE A 72 0.68 7.49 6.61
CA ILE A 72 1.04 6.58 5.54
C ILE A 72 -0.15 5.66 5.34
N GLN A 73 -0.83 5.89 4.22
CA GLN A 73 -2.05 5.17 3.83
C GLN A 73 -1.76 4.04 2.84
N ASP A 74 -0.48 3.75 2.61
CA ASP A 74 -0.07 2.59 1.85
C ASP A 74 0.11 1.41 2.83
N PRO A 75 -0.66 0.32 2.70
CA PRO A 75 -0.57 -0.81 3.64
C PRO A 75 0.78 -1.53 3.58
N ALA A 76 1.59 -1.27 2.56
CA ALA A 76 2.90 -1.87 2.35
C ALA A 76 4.05 -0.87 2.57
N LEU A 77 3.83 0.22 3.34
CA LEU A 77 4.87 1.15 3.77
C LEU A 77 4.70 1.55 5.24
N ASP A 78 5.82 1.78 5.92
CA ASP A 78 5.86 2.38 7.25
C ASP A 78 6.63 3.72 7.29
N GLU A 79 6.58 4.42 8.44
CA GLU A 79 7.20 5.75 8.62
C GLU A 79 8.72 5.75 8.45
N SER A 80 9.38 4.64 8.72
CA SER A 80 10.83 4.49 8.62
C SER A 80 11.32 4.25 7.18
N MET A 81 10.45 3.77 6.29
CA MET A 81 10.77 3.50 4.89
C MET A 81 10.74 4.75 4.01
N VAL A 82 9.92 5.74 4.37
CA VAL A 82 9.67 6.91 3.51
C VAL A 82 10.70 8.02 3.71
N THR A 83 10.97 8.77 2.64
CA THR A 83 11.78 9.99 2.69
C THR A 83 10.88 11.21 2.78
N GLN A 84 11.07 11.98 3.85
CA GLN A 84 10.38 13.26 4.04
C GLN A 84 10.82 14.27 2.98
N ILE A 85 9.86 14.78 2.20
CA ILE A 85 10.12 15.73 1.11
C ILE A 85 9.73 17.15 1.54
N ASN A 86 8.52 17.33 2.07
CA ASN A 86 7.99 18.61 2.57
C ASN A 86 8.18 19.79 1.60
N LEU A 87 8.00 19.57 0.30
CA LEU A 87 8.08 20.61 -0.72
C LEU A 87 6.68 21.13 -1.02
N SER A 88 6.47 22.43 -0.92
CA SER A 88 5.17 23.06 -1.16
C SER A 88 5.24 24.14 -2.24
N GLN A 89 4.18 24.24 -3.04
CA GLN A 89 3.97 25.29 -4.04
C GLN A 89 2.53 25.78 -3.94
N THR A 90 2.33 27.09 -4.15
CA THR A 90 1.00 27.71 -4.19
C THR A 90 0.81 28.43 -5.52
N ILE A 91 -0.23 28.10 -6.26
CA ILE A 91 -0.61 28.71 -7.54
C ILE A 91 -2.12 28.91 -7.52
N ASP A 92 -2.58 30.13 -7.81
CA ASP A 92 -4.01 30.51 -7.84
C ASP A 92 -4.78 30.01 -6.59
N ASP A 93 -4.24 30.32 -5.40
CA ASP A 93 -4.78 29.96 -4.07
C ASP A 93 -4.86 28.46 -3.74
N ILE A 94 -4.42 27.60 -4.66
CA ILE A 94 -4.25 26.16 -4.42
C ILE A 94 -2.84 25.92 -3.90
N ALA A 95 -2.71 25.39 -2.69
CA ALA A 95 -1.43 24.94 -2.15
C ALA A 95 -1.31 23.43 -2.30
N VAL A 96 -0.24 22.97 -2.94
CA VAL A 96 0.11 21.55 -3.08
C VAL A 96 1.42 21.30 -2.37
N THR A 97 1.44 20.27 -1.54
CA THR A 97 2.64 19.82 -0.83
C THR A 97 2.93 18.36 -1.19
N VAL A 98 4.18 18.09 -1.56
CA VAL A 98 4.72 16.72 -1.62
C VAL A 98 5.25 16.41 -0.23
N ASP A 99 4.53 15.54 0.49
CA ASP A 99 4.79 15.28 1.91
C ASP A 99 5.99 14.34 2.06
N TRP A 100 5.91 13.16 1.43
CA TRP A 100 6.94 12.13 1.45
C TRP A 100 7.01 11.35 0.13
N ALA A 101 8.12 10.66 -0.10
CA ALA A 101 8.31 9.77 -1.23
C ALA A 101 9.05 8.49 -0.83
N TYR A 102 8.79 7.41 -1.55
CA TYR A 102 9.43 6.11 -1.43
C TYR A 102 9.78 5.56 -2.82
N ALA A 103 10.91 4.88 -2.96
CA ALA A 103 11.30 4.23 -4.20
C ALA A 103 12.04 2.92 -3.98
N ASP A 104 11.60 1.87 -4.69
CA ASP A 104 12.32 0.62 -4.81
C ASP A 104 12.29 0.10 -6.25
N ALA A 105 12.90 -1.06 -6.50
CA ALA A 105 12.95 -1.67 -7.82
C ALA A 105 11.57 -2.03 -8.43
N ASN A 106 10.51 -2.06 -7.62
CA ASN A 106 9.18 -2.45 -8.02
C ASN A 106 8.26 -1.24 -8.24
N ARG A 107 8.33 -0.22 -7.37
CA ARG A 107 7.45 0.96 -7.42
C ARG A 107 8.09 2.23 -6.86
N ILE A 108 7.54 3.37 -7.29
CA ILE A 108 7.72 4.68 -6.66
C ILE A 108 6.37 5.13 -6.10
N VAL A 109 6.34 5.56 -4.85
CA VAL A 109 5.15 6.08 -4.18
C VAL A 109 5.42 7.51 -3.71
N ILE A 110 4.50 8.43 -4.02
CA ILE A 110 4.60 9.84 -3.62
C ILE A 110 3.30 10.25 -2.94
N ALA A 111 3.38 10.65 -1.67
CA ALA A 111 2.25 11.26 -0.98
C ALA A 111 2.22 12.76 -1.22
N TYR A 112 1.01 13.26 -1.40
CA TYR A 112 0.77 14.69 -1.52
C TYR A 112 -0.47 15.10 -0.73
N SER A 113 -0.46 16.36 -0.34
CA SER A 113 -1.60 17.07 0.22
C SER A 113 -1.90 18.31 -0.62
N MET A 114 -3.18 18.62 -0.75
CA MET A 114 -3.66 19.77 -1.48
C MET A 114 -4.72 20.48 -0.66
N SER A 115 -4.56 21.78 -0.47
CA SER A 115 -5.56 22.66 0.13
C SER A 115 -6.03 23.67 -0.90
N ASP A 116 -7.34 23.74 -1.07
CA ASP A 116 -8.05 24.72 -1.89
C ASP A 116 -9.12 25.34 -0.99
N GLU A 117 -9.03 26.66 -0.74
CA GLU A 117 -9.95 27.36 0.16
C GLU A 117 -11.40 27.36 -0.38
N ASP A 118 -11.57 27.27 -1.70
CA ASP A 118 -12.87 27.41 -2.35
C ASP A 118 -13.51 26.05 -2.69
N ASN A 119 -12.73 25.05 -3.16
CA ASN A 119 -13.27 23.71 -3.48
C ASN A 119 -12.20 22.60 -3.66
N PRO A 120 -11.87 21.80 -2.63
CA PRO A 120 -10.87 20.73 -2.76
C PRO A 120 -11.27 19.58 -3.70
N LEU A 121 -12.56 19.42 -4.06
CA LEU A 121 -13.05 18.29 -4.86
C LEU A 121 -12.99 18.53 -6.38
N ASP A 122 -13.13 19.77 -6.86
CA ASP A 122 -12.99 20.07 -8.30
C ASP A 122 -11.52 20.02 -8.77
N ALA A 123 -10.59 20.06 -7.82
CA ALA A 123 -9.15 20.01 -8.06
C ALA A 123 -8.58 18.59 -8.14
N ALA A 124 -9.39 17.53 -8.04
CA ALA A 124 -8.93 16.14 -8.12
C ALA A 124 -7.99 15.94 -9.31
N ILE A 125 -6.70 15.70 -9.05
CA ILE A 125 -5.62 15.81 -10.03
C ILE A 125 -5.53 14.50 -10.84
N PRO A 126 -6.09 14.42 -12.05
CA PRO A 126 -6.06 13.20 -12.84
C PRO A 126 -4.80 13.14 -13.71
N THR A 127 -4.06 14.26 -13.80
CA THR A 127 -2.87 14.37 -14.63
C THR A 127 -1.66 14.58 -13.75
N ASN A 128 -0.95 13.48 -13.52
CA ASN A 128 0.36 13.46 -12.91
C ASN A 128 1.34 12.82 -13.88
N GLN A 129 2.58 13.29 -13.85
CA GLN A 129 3.67 12.74 -14.65
C GLN A 129 4.95 12.78 -13.80
N LEU A 130 5.68 11.68 -13.81
CA LEU A 130 6.93 11.52 -13.08
C LEU A 130 8.05 11.17 -14.05
N TRP A 131 9.20 11.82 -13.90
CA TRP A 131 10.41 11.51 -14.65
C TRP A 131 11.62 11.44 -13.73
N ASP A 132 12.66 10.74 -14.18
CA ASP A 132 13.99 10.81 -13.59
C ASP A 132 14.88 11.89 -14.27
N SER A 133 16.10 12.05 -13.77
CA SER A 133 17.11 12.95 -14.34
C SER A 133 17.63 12.52 -15.71
N GLU A 134 17.46 11.24 -16.09
CA GLU A 134 17.78 10.71 -17.41
C GLU A 134 16.66 10.97 -18.44
N GLY A 135 15.51 11.48 -17.99
CA GLY A 135 14.35 11.80 -18.81
C GLY A 135 13.43 10.62 -19.07
N HIS A 136 13.62 9.48 -18.40
CA HIS A 136 12.67 8.38 -18.43
C HIS A 136 11.38 8.79 -17.75
N ARG A 137 10.24 8.44 -18.34
CA ARG A 137 8.93 8.68 -17.76
C ARG A 137 8.43 7.41 -17.09
N PHE A 138 8.02 7.52 -15.84
CA PHE A 138 7.39 6.41 -15.13
C PHE A 138 5.91 6.30 -15.46
N LEU A 139 5.41 5.06 -15.58
CA LEU A 139 4.00 4.79 -15.82
C LEU A 139 3.25 4.82 -14.49
N SER A 140 2.18 5.61 -14.41
CA SER A 140 1.31 5.56 -13.23
C SER A 140 0.57 4.23 -13.20
N VAL A 141 0.62 3.56 -12.05
CA VAL A 141 -0.05 2.28 -11.82
C VAL A 141 -1.24 2.49 -10.89
N PRO A 142 -2.43 1.95 -11.22
CA PRO A 142 -3.57 1.99 -10.32
C PRO A 142 -3.37 0.94 -9.22
N VAL A 143 -2.61 1.29 -8.19
CA VAL A 143 -2.49 0.47 -6.99
C VAL A 143 -3.49 1.03 -6.00
N GLY A 144 -4.60 0.30 -5.79
CA GLY A 144 -5.67 0.59 -4.83
C GLY A 144 -5.88 2.08 -4.51
N TYR A 145 -6.76 2.78 -5.23
CA TYR A 145 -7.10 4.16 -4.91
C TYR A 145 -7.80 4.22 -3.54
N HIS A 146 -7.04 4.42 -2.48
CA HIS A 146 -7.56 4.95 -1.24
C HIS A 146 -7.62 6.46 -1.40
N LEU A 147 -8.70 6.95 -2.04
CA LEU A 147 -9.07 8.35 -1.82
C LEU A 147 -9.58 8.42 -0.38
N ASP A 148 -8.91 9.26 0.41
CA ASP A 148 -9.41 9.61 1.74
C ASP A 148 -10.87 10.06 1.66
N GLN A 149 -11.62 9.81 2.74
CA GLN A 149 -12.81 10.62 2.95
C GLN A 149 -12.34 12.08 2.98
N PRO A 150 -12.80 12.93 2.05
CA PRO A 150 -12.28 14.28 1.92
C PRO A 150 -12.45 14.99 3.25
N LEU A 151 -11.33 15.41 3.86
CA LEU A 151 -11.43 16.44 4.88
C LEU A 151 -11.97 17.70 4.18
N PRO A 152 -12.85 18.48 4.82
CA PRO A 152 -13.57 19.57 4.15
C PRO A 152 -12.69 20.60 3.42
N GLU A 153 -11.40 20.67 3.77
CA GLU A 153 -10.45 21.70 3.29
C GLU A 153 -9.13 21.11 2.74
N MET A 154 -8.94 19.78 2.78
CA MET A 154 -7.67 19.17 2.41
C MET A 154 -7.89 17.81 1.73
N LEU A 155 -7.42 17.70 0.49
CA LEU A 155 -7.29 16.44 -0.21
C LEU A 155 -5.90 15.86 0.09
N ARG A 156 -5.83 14.58 0.44
CA ARG A 156 -4.59 13.82 0.52
C ARG A 156 -4.67 12.63 -0.41
N GLY A 157 -3.53 12.18 -0.90
CA GLY A 157 -3.47 10.98 -1.70
C GLY A 157 -2.05 10.51 -1.98
N ASN A 158 -1.97 9.28 -2.47
CA ASN A 158 -0.73 8.66 -2.92
C ASN A 158 -0.74 8.51 -4.45
N LEU A 159 0.39 8.79 -5.07
CA LEU A 159 0.65 8.54 -6.48
C LEU A 159 1.58 7.34 -6.59
N HIS A 160 1.19 6.33 -7.35
CA HIS A 160 1.98 5.11 -7.54
C HIS A 160 2.48 5.02 -8.98
N TYR A 161 3.74 4.66 -9.13
CA TYR A 161 4.41 4.51 -10.42
C TYR A 161 5.19 3.20 -10.51
N ASP A 162 5.20 2.57 -11.69
CA ASP A 162 6.03 1.40 -11.99
C ASP A 162 7.50 1.80 -12.13
N ALA A 163 8.36 1.22 -11.28
CA ALA A 163 9.80 1.49 -11.26
C ALA A 163 10.64 0.51 -12.11
N SER A 164 10.02 -0.45 -12.82
CA SER A 164 10.72 -1.47 -13.60
C SER A 164 11.62 -0.94 -14.72
N ILE A 165 11.45 0.33 -15.11
CA ILE A 165 12.31 1.00 -16.09
C ILE A 165 13.67 1.40 -15.50
N VAL A 166 13.80 1.52 -14.18
CA VAL A 166 15.08 1.82 -13.51
C VAL A 166 16.04 0.66 -13.74
N LYS A 167 17.22 0.98 -14.27
CA LYS A 167 18.27 -0.01 -14.54
C LYS A 167 19.41 0.14 -13.54
N GLY A 168 19.93 -0.99 -13.09
CA GLY A 168 21.00 -1.03 -12.09
C GLY A 168 20.49 -0.83 -10.68
N GLU A 169 21.38 -0.41 -9.79
CA GLU A 169 21.10 -0.23 -8.36
C GLU A 169 21.61 1.17 -7.96
N PRO A 170 20.98 2.25 -8.46
CA PRO A 170 21.37 3.60 -8.05
C PRO A 170 21.16 3.77 -6.53
N GLU A 171 21.99 4.59 -5.88
CA GLU A 171 21.79 4.89 -4.45
C GLU A 171 20.54 5.75 -4.22
N SER A 172 20.19 6.61 -5.19
CA SER A 172 19.03 7.50 -5.15
C SER A 172 18.49 7.79 -6.55
N LEU A 173 17.22 8.17 -6.64
CA LEU A 173 16.59 8.68 -7.85
C LEU A 173 16.33 10.18 -7.71
N ASP A 174 16.84 10.96 -8.66
CA ASP A 174 16.47 12.36 -8.83
C ASP A 174 15.20 12.44 -9.66
N LEU A 175 14.11 12.84 -9.03
CA LEU A 175 12.76 12.79 -9.58
C LEU A 175 12.22 14.19 -9.86
N ARG A 176 11.49 14.30 -10.97
CA ARG A 176 10.67 15.47 -11.31
C ARG A 176 9.21 15.05 -11.38
N LEU A 177 8.41 15.53 -10.43
CA LEU A 177 6.96 15.36 -10.42
C LEU A 177 6.29 16.58 -11.04
N ARG A 178 5.41 16.37 -12.02
CA ARG A 178 4.49 17.41 -12.50
C ARG A 178 3.06 17.01 -12.22
N LEU A 179 2.32 17.94 -11.63
CA LEU A 179 0.89 17.84 -11.38
C LEU A 179 0.15 18.82 -12.29
N ARG A 180 -1.19 18.76 -12.30
CA ARG A 180 -2.04 19.71 -13.02
C ARG A 180 -1.79 21.14 -12.52
N GLY A 181 -1.92 22.16 -13.37
CA GLY A 181 -1.82 23.57 -12.93
C GLY A 181 -0.39 24.08 -12.77
N ASP A 182 0.55 23.55 -13.57
CA ASP A 182 1.96 23.93 -13.63
C ASP A 182 2.78 23.68 -12.35
N PHE A 183 2.23 23.00 -11.34
CA PHE A 183 2.99 22.51 -10.20
C PHE A 183 4.09 21.53 -10.64
N SER A 184 5.33 21.82 -10.26
CA SER A 184 6.51 21.03 -10.64
C SER A 184 7.49 20.94 -9.48
N PHE A 185 7.67 19.73 -8.96
CA PHE A 185 8.56 19.45 -7.84
C PHE A 185 9.78 18.67 -8.33
N GLU A 186 10.95 19.02 -7.83
CA GLU A 186 12.20 18.29 -8.04
C GLU A 186 12.74 17.87 -6.68
N PHE A 187 13.00 16.58 -6.50
CA PHE A 187 13.49 16.02 -5.24
C PHE A 187 14.29 14.74 -5.50
N SER A 188 15.04 14.29 -4.49
CA SER A 188 15.79 13.04 -4.56
C SER A 188 15.25 12.08 -3.50
N VAL A 189 15.15 10.80 -3.85
CA VAL A 189 14.67 9.74 -2.95
C VAL A 189 15.68 8.58 -2.97
N PRO A 190 16.10 8.03 -1.82
CA PRO A 190 16.88 6.80 -1.77
C PRO A 190 16.19 5.68 -2.55
N PHE A 191 16.97 4.85 -3.23
CA PHE A 191 16.44 3.74 -4.02
C PHE A 191 16.83 2.41 -3.39
N ILE A 192 15.82 1.59 -3.11
CA ILE A 192 16.03 0.25 -2.54
C ILE A 192 16.07 -0.77 -3.68
N PRO A 193 17.21 -1.45 -3.92
CA PRO A 193 17.28 -2.50 -4.92
C PRO A 193 16.43 -3.70 -4.51
N GLY A 194 15.88 -4.41 -5.50
CA GLY A 194 15.10 -5.63 -5.28
C GLY A 194 15.93 -6.89 -5.40
N VAL A 195 15.60 -7.92 -4.62
CA VAL A 195 16.16 -9.26 -4.83
C VAL A 195 15.49 -9.88 -6.03
N ARG A 196 16.29 -10.20 -7.06
CA ARG A 196 15.78 -10.76 -8.31
C ARG A 196 15.99 -12.26 -8.37
N ILE A 197 14.88 -12.99 -8.50
CA ILE A 197 14.88 -14.40 -8.87
C ILE A 197 14.70 -14.46 -10.38
N VAL A 198 15.58 -15.18 -11.06
CA VAL A 198 15.47 -15.43 -12.49
C VAL A 198 15.13 -16.88 -12.73
N ARG A 199 14.28 -17.10 -13.74
CA ARG A 199 13.90 -18.36 -14.39
C ARG A 199 14.18 -19.63 -13.60
N GLN A 200 13.12 -20.18 -13.03
CA GLN A 200 13.13 -21.50 -12.40
C GLN A 200 12.72 -22.59 -13.40
N PRO A 201 13.10 -23.86 -13.16
CA PRO A 201 12.65 -24.99 -13.97
C PRO A 201 11.12 -25.08 -14.04
N VAL A 202 10.63 -25.68 -15.12
CA VAL A 202 9.20 -26.01 -15.26
C VAL A 202 8.84 -27.11 -14.26
N ILE A 203 7.76 -26.92 -13.53
CA ILE A 203 7.15 -27.89 -12.65
C ILE A 203 5.89 -28.40 -13.31
N GLU A 204 5.74 -29.72 -13.39
CA GLU A 204 4.61 -30.39 -14.04
C GLU A 204 3.62 -30.89 -12.99
N ASN A 205 2.34 -30.60 -13.18
CA ASN A 205 1.22 -31.20 -12.44
C ASN A 205 0.00 -31.27 -13.36
N ALA A 206 -0.78 -32.35 -13.27
CA ALA A 206 -1.93 -32.61 -14.12
C ALA A 206 -1.65 -32.55 -15.65
N GLY A 207 -0.39 -32.75 -16.05
CA GLY A 207 0.03 -32.64 -17.46
C GLY A 207 0.17 -31.19 -17.96
N LEU A 208 0.20 -30.22 -17.06
CA LEU A 208 0.44 -28.81 -17.33
C LEU A 208 1.73 -28.37 -16.62
N GLY A 209 2.61 -27.70 -17.35
CA GLY A 209 3.82 -27.10 -16.84
C GLY A 209 3.57 -25.67 -16.34
N VAL A 210 4.11 -25.34 -15.18
CA VAL A 210 4.18 -23.98 -14.64
C VAL A 210 5.64 -23.64 -14.35
N ASN A 211 6.08 -22.43 -14.68
CA ASN A 211 7.39 -21.94 -14.26
C ASN A 211 7.36 -20.48 -13.84
N LEU A 212 8.19 -20.17 -12.85
CA LEU A 212 8.55 -18.80 -12.51
C LEU A 212 9.57 -18.30 -13.54
N GLU A 213 9.21 -17.29 -14.33
CA GLU A 213 10.13 -16.68 -15.29
C GLU A 213 11.00 -15.62 -14.60
N TRP A 214 10.42 -14.82 -13.70
CA TRP A 214 11.16 -13.99 -12.76
C TRP A 214 10.30 -13.58 -11.57
N ALA A 215 10.95 -13.25 -10.46
CA ALA A 215 10.35 -12.49 -9.36
C ALA A 215 11.28 -11.36 -8.92
N ILE A 216 10.72 -10.26 -8.44
CA ILE A 216 11.46 -9.16 -7.83
C ILE A 216 10.82 -8.88 -6.48
N ILE A 217 11.61 -9.00 -5.42
CA ILE A 217 11.17 -8.89 -4.04
C ILE A 217 11.77 -7.60 -3.46
N THR A 218 10.94 -6.61 -3.13
CA THR A 218 11.33 -5.34 -2.47
C THR A 218 10.50 -5.10 -1.21
N PRO A 219 11.01 -4.36 -0.20
CA PRO A 219 10.35 -4.20 1.11
C PRO A 219 8.87 -3.79 1.10
N SER A 220 8.41 -3.23 -0.01
CA SER A 220 7.04 -2.73 -0.18
C SER A 220 6.19 -3.54 -1.16
N MET A 221 6.78 -4.45 -1.93
CA MET A 221 6.06 -5.21 -2.96
C MET A 221 6.86 -6.42 -3.44
N THR A 222 6.16 -7.52 -3.72
CA THR A 222 6.71 -8.64 -4.50
C THR A 222 6.04 -8.69 -5.87
N ARG A 223 6.82 -8.62 -6.95
CA ARG A 223 6.35 -8.82 -8.33
C ARG A 223 6.74 -10.21 -8.81
N VAL A 224 5.81 -10.93 -9.40
CA VAL A 224 6.02 -12.31 -9.86
C VAL A 224 5.52 -12.43 -11.29
N PHE A 225 6.32 -13.03 -12.17
CA PHE A 225 5.94 -13.32 -13.55
C PHE A 225 6.00 -14.82 -13.80
N ILE A 226 4.82 -15.42 -13.92
CA ILE A 226 4.65 -16.87 -14.08
C ILE A 226 4.14 -17.16 -15.48
N CYS A 227 4.74 -18.17 -16.12
CA CYS A 227 4.27 -18.72 -17.37
C CYS A 227 3.74 -20.14 -17.14
N TYR A 228 2.70 -20.53 -17.86
CA TYR A 228 2.00 -21.79 -17.63
C TYR A 228 1.40 -22.35 -18.91
N ASP A 229 1.26 -23.68 -18.97
CA ASP A 229 0.50 -24.36 -20.01
C ASP A 229 -1.00 -24.21 -19.78
N THR A 230 -1.76 -24.14 -20.87
CA THR A 230 -3.23 -24.17 -20.82
C THR A 230 -3.76 -25.47 -21.44
N PRO A 231 -4.83 -26.05 -20.88
CA PRO A 231 -5.41 -27.28 -21.41
C PRO A 231 -6.12 -27.06 -22.76
N ASN A 232 -6.51 -25.82 -23.06
CA ASN A 232 -7.21 -25.40 -24.28
C ASN A 232 -6.95 -23.90 -24.55
N ASP A 233 -7.65 -23.33 -25.54
CA ASP A 233 -7.51 -21.92 -25.95
C ASP A 233 -8.28 -20.91 -25.06
N ASP A 234 -8.93 -21.36 -23.98
CA ASP A 234 -9.63 -20.48 -23.06
C ASP A 234 -8.65 -19.59 -22.27
N THR A 235 -9.16 -18.53 -21.67
CA THR A 235 -8.35 -17.65 -20.82
C THR A 235 -8.25 -18.23 -19.41
N TRP A 236 -7.21 -19.02 -19.18
CA TRP A 236 -6.84 -19.54 -17.88
C TRP A 236 -6.06 -18.50 -17.08
N VAL A 237 -6.18 -18.57 -15.76
CA VAL A 237 -5.53 -17.67 -14.80
C VAL A 237 -5.01 -18.49 -13.63
N PRO A 238 -3.74 -18.36 -13.24
CA PRO A 238 -3.22 -18.99 -12.04
C PRO A 238 -3.72 -18.26 -10.78
N SER A 239 -4.16 -19.03 -9.79
CA SER A 239 -4.31 -18.56 -8.42
C SER A 239 -2.96 -18.71 -7.71
N LEU A 240 -2.19 -17.62 -7.70
CA LEU A 240 -0.88 -17.58 -7.10
C LEU A 240 -0.96 -17.11 -5.64
N ARG A 241 -0.28 -17.85 -4.76
CA ARG A 241 0.02 -17.45 -3.39
C ARG A 241 1.54 -17.38 -3.24
N VAL A 242 2.02 -16.39 -2.49
CA VAL A 242 3.45 -16.26 -2.15
C VAL A 242 3.59 -16.42 -0.65
N GLU A 243 4.62 -17.15 -0.24
CA GLU A 243 4.94 -17.37 1.16
C GLU A 243 6.41 -17.03 1.43
N PHE A 244 6.67 -16.34 2.54
CA PHE A 244 7.98 -16.01 3.05
C PHE A 244 8.24 -16.82 4.31
N ASP A 245 9.29 -17.65 4.30
CA ASP A 245 9.64 -18.54 5.41
C ASP A 245 8.42 -19.36 5.91
N GLY A 246 7.55 -19.80 4.98
CA GLY A 246 6.33 -20.57 5.25
C GLY A 246 5.11 -19.76 5.70
N HIS A 247 5.19 -18.43 5.70
CA HIS A 247 4.07 -17.53 6.04
C HIS A 247 3.54 -16.86 4.78
N PRO A 248 2.22 -16.89 4.50
CA PRO A 248 1.66 -16.16 3.37
C PRO A 248 1.94 -14.66 3.49
N ILE A 249 2.32 -14.02 2.39
CA ILE A 249 2.38 -12.56 2.30
C ILE A 249 1.08 -12.02 1.69
N GLY A 250 0.85 -10.71 1.89
CA GLY A 250 -0.38 -9.96 1.61
C GLY A 250 -1.13 -10.29 0.31
N LEU A 251 -2.36 -9.80 0.19
CA LEU A 251 -3.22 -10.08 -0.97
C LEU A 251 -2.63 -9.51 -2.26
N GLU A 252 -2.91 -10.18 -3.38
CA GLU A 252 -2.67 -9.61 -4.71
C GLU A 252 -3.64 -8.43 -4.91
N PRO A 253 -3.19 -7.15 -4.86
CA PRO A 253 -4.09 -6.02 -4.92
C PRO A 253 -4.73 -5.97 -6.30
N GLY A 254 -6.04 -6.20 -6.37
CA GLY A 254 -6.82 -6.03 -7.59
C GLY A 254 -6.81 -7.21 -8.58
N ALA A 255 -6.48 -8.42 -8.12
CA ALA A 255 -6.29 -9.57 -8.98
C ALA A 255 -7.55 -10.28 -9.53
N HIS A 256 -8.66 -9.59 -9.75
CA HIS A 256 -9.82 -10.22 -10.39
C HIS A 256 -10.52 -9.35 -11.45
N ILE A 257 -9.76 -8.63 -12.29
CA ILE A 257 -10.23 -8.55 -13.68
C ILE A 257 -9.97 -9.92 -14.34
N LEU A 258 -10.72 -10.92 -13.86
CA LEU A 258 -10.78 -12.27 -14.41
C LEU A 258 -11.18 -12.12 -15.89
N GLY A 259 -10.42 -12.74 -16.79
CA GLY A 259 -10.80 -12.86 -18.20
C GLY A 259 -10.19 -11.85 -19.17
N MET A 260 -9.34 -10.91 -18.75
CA MET A 260 -8.52 -10.16 -19.72
C MET A 260 -7.31 -11.00 -20.12
N LYS A 261 -7.29 -11.44 -21.38
CA LYS A 261 -6.12 -12.10 -21.99
C LYS A 261 -4.96 -11.10 -21.99
N THR A 262 -3.92 -11.39 -21.21
CA THR A 262 -2.66 -10.66 -21.32
C THR A 262 -1.97 -11.15 -22.59
N ASN A 263 -1.47 -10.23 -23.43
CA ASN A 263 -0.68 -10.57 -24.62
C ASN A 263 0.77 -10.97 -24.26
N ASN A 264 0.99 -11.41 -23.02
CA ASN A 264 2.29 -11.76 -22.51
C ASN A 264 2.46 -13.26 -22.74
N GLU A 265 3.40 -13.61 -23.61
CA GLU A 265 3.76 -14.99 -23.92
C GLU A 265 5.27 -15.17 -23.75
N ASP A 266 5.69 -16.37 -23.36
CA ASP A 266 7.11 -16.72 -23.35
C ASP A 266 7.62 -17.01 -24.77
N ALA A 267 8.91 -17.35 -24.88
CA ALA A 267 9.53 -17.69 -26.17
C ALA A 267 8.91 -18.90 -26.89
N ASN A 268 8.10 -19.71 -26.19
CA ASN A 268 7.41 -20.88 -26.72
C ASN A 268 5.91 -20.62 -26.97
N GLY A 269 5.43 -19.39 -26.76
CA GLY A 269 4.02 -19.03 -26.90
C GLY A 269 3.14 -19.42 -25.70
N ARG A 270 3.73 -19.78 -24.56
CA ARG A 270 2.94 -20.06 -23.34
C ARG A 270 2.48 -18.75 -22.73
N PRO A 271 1.22 -18.62 -22.30
CA PRO A 271 0.75 -17.42 -21.63
C PRO A 271 1.54 -17.19 -20.34
N CYS A 272 1.82 -15.92 -20.08
CA CYS A 272 2.47 -15.46 -18.86
C CYS A 272 1.61 -14.38 -18.20
N ARG A 273 1.65 -14.35 -16.87
CA ARG A 273 0.93 -13.38 -16.06
C ARG A 273 1.83 -12.77 -15.01
N GLU A 274 1.70 -11.47 -14.85
CA GLU A 274 2.32 -10.73 -13.77
C GLU A 274 1.35 -10.63 -12.59
N HIS A 275 1.87 -10.87 -11.40
CA HIS A 275 1.18 -10.77 -10.11
C HIS A 275 1.97 -9.82 -9.21
N PHE A 276 1.26 -9.07 -8.37
CA PHE A 276 1.83 -8.09 -7.45
C PHE A 276 1.32 -8.42 -6.05
N PHE A 277 2.18 -8.49 -5.04
CA PHE A 277 1.79 -8.73 -3.65
C PHE A 277 2.27 -7.55 -2.83
N LEU A 278 1.34 -6.80 -2.24
CA LEU A 278 1.69 -5.69 -1.35
C LEU A 278 1.80 -6.21 0.07
N ASP A 279 2.98 -6.08 0.63
CA ASP A 279 3.24 -6.35 2.04
C ASP A 279 4.45 -5.52 2.49
N THR A 280 4.50 -5.20 3.77
CA THR A 280 5.67 -4.53 4.37
C THR A 280 6.55 -5.56 5.02
N TYR A 281 7.86 -5.51 4.77
CA TYR A 281 8.79 -6.35 5.52
C TYR A 281 10.12 -5.64 5.81
N ASP A 282 10.55 -5.73 7.08
CA ASP A 282 11.78 -5.11 7.58
C ASP A 282 13.04 -5.86 7.15
N GLU A 283 12.92 -7.19 7.02
CA GLU A 283 14.01 -8.09 6.68
C GLU A 283 13.62 -8.96 5.50
N LEU A 284 14.57 -9.20 4.59
CA LEU A 284 14.36 -10.16 3.50
C LEU A 284 14.19 -11.57 4.09
N PRO A 285 13.24 -12.36 3.57
CA PRO A 285 13.07 -13.72 4.03
C PRO A 285 14.26 -14.59 3.63
N ASN A 286 14.49 -15.69 4.33
CA ASN A 286 15.54 -16.64 3.94
C ASN A 286 15.09 -17.49 2.75
N GLN A 287 13.78 -17.70 2.63
CA GLN A 287 13.17 -18.53 1.61
C GLN A 287 11.85 -17.92 1.15
N VAL A 288 11.59 -18.03 -0.14
CA VAL A 288 10.31 -17.71 -0.74
C VAL A 288 9.73 -18.91 -1.47
N THR A 289 8.43 -19.14 -1.28
CA THR A 289 7.66 -20.17 -1.98
C THR A 289 6.57 -19.52 -2.81
N PHE A 290 6.56 -19.83 -4.11
CA PHE A 290 5.51 -19.46 -5.04
C PHE A 290 4.60 -20.68 -5.26
N LEU A 291 3.36 -20.58 -4.81
CA LEU A 291 2.38 -21.66 -4.87
C LEU A 291 1.25 -21.29 -5.82
N VAL A 292 1.21 -21.91 -7.00
CA VAL A 292 0.01 -21.90 -7.84
C VAL A 292 -0.92 -22.98 -7.33
N ARG A 293 -2.02 -22.56 -6.67
CA ARG A 293 -2.99 -23.47 -6.03
C ARG A 293 -3.85 -24.19 -7.05
N HIS A 294 -4.30 -23.45 -8.06
CA HIS A 294 -5.08 -23.96 -9.19
C HIS A 294 -4.91 -23.03 -10.39
N LEU A 295 -5.17 -23.56 -11.58
CA LEU A 295 -5.45 -22.78 -12.78
C LEU A 295 -6.96 -22.75 -12.96
N GLN A 296 -7.55 -21.59 -13.24
CA GLN A 296 -8.98 -21.48 -13.49
C GLN A 296 -9.31 -20.59 -14.68
N THR A 297 -10.39 -20.87 -15.38
CA THR A 297 -10.96 -19.93 -16.35
C THR A 297 -11.73 -18.82 -15.63
N ALA A 298 -12.14 -17.77 -16.37
CA ALA A 298 -12.96 -16.71 -15.80
C ALA A 298 -14.26 -17.28 -15.18
N THR A 299 -14.44 -17.07 -13.89
CA THR A 299 -15.66 -17.43 -13.17
C THR A 299 -16.69 -16.32 -13.32
N TYR A 300 -17.92 -16.70 -13.65
CA TYR A 300 -19.05 -15.77 -13.70
C TYR A 300 -20.01 -16.08 -12.57
N TYR A 301 -20.39 -15.06 -11.83
CA TYR A 301 -21.37 -15.17 -10.76
C TYR A 301 -22.63 -14.39 -11.12
N SER A 302 -23.78 -14.99 -10.80
CA SER A 302 -25.06 -14.28 -10.88
C SER A 302 -25.12 -13.20 -9.79
N GLU A 303 -25.99 -12.22 -9.98
CA GLU A 303 -26.32 -11.21 -8.97
C GLU A 303 -26.70 -11.85 -7.63
N GLU A 304 -27.55 -12.89 -7.69
CA GLU A 304 -27.99 -13.65 -6.52
C GLU A 304 -26.84 -14.35 -5.79
N SER A 305 -25.87 -14.87 -6.54
CA SER A 305 -24.69 -15.53 -5.95
C SER A 305 -23.79 -14.52 -5.23
N MET A 306 -23.55 -13.37 -5.87
CA MET A 306 -22.79 -12.29 -5.22
C MET A 306 -23.53 -11.66 -4.05
N GLN A 307 -24.87 -11.62 -4.09
CA GLN A 307 -25.66 -11.16 -2.95
C GLN A 307 -25.49 -12.08 -1.73
N ARG A 308 -25.44 -13.41 -1.92
CA ARG A 308 -25.14 -14.36 -0.83
C ARG A 308 -23.74 -14.16 -0.25
N ALA A 309 -22.74 -13.93 -1.12
CA ALA A 309 -21.40 -13.62 -0.67
C ALA A 309 -21.35 -12.29 0.11
N ALA A 310 -22.04 -11.25 -0.36
CA ALA A 310 -22.16 -9.97 0.34
C ALA A 310 -22.79 -10.12 1.74
N GLU A 311 -23.78 -11.01 1.89
CA GLU A 311 -24.40 -11.31 3.19
C GLU A 311 -23.39 -11.94 4.18
N VAL A 312 -22.50 -12.83 3.71
CA VAL A 312 -21.42 -13.39 4.53
C VAL A 312 -20.44 -12.28 4.95
N LEU A 313 -20.00 -11.45 4.00
CA LEU A 313 -19.11 -10.32 4.28
C LEU A 313 -19.70 -9.36 5.33
N ALA A 314 -20.98 -9.03 5.19
CA ALA A 314 -21.69 -8.18 6.13
C ALA A 314 -21.76 -8.81 7.54
N GLY A 315 -21.86 -10.14 7.64
CA GLY A 315 -21.79 -10.88 8.90
C GLY A 315 -20.47 -10.71 9.66
N HIS A 316 -19.39 -10.42 8.94
CA HIS A 316 -18.07 -10.10 9.50
C HIS A 316 -17.79 -8.59 9.58
N GLY A 317 -18.78 -7.74 9.32
CA GLY A 317 -18.63 -6.27 9.38
C GLY A 317 -17.94 -5.66 8.16
N ILE A 318 -17.82 -6.38 7.05
CA ILE A 318 -17.28 -5.89 5.79
C ILE A 318 -18.43 -5.35 4.94
N GLU A 319 -18.46 -4.03 4.75
CA GLU A 319 -19.43 -3.40 3.85
C GLU A 319 -19.07 -3.71 2.40
N SER A 320 -20.04 -4.22 1.64
CA SER A 320 -19.87 -4.59 0.23
C SER A 320 -21.07 -4.19 -0.63
N GLU A 321 -20.80 -3.93 -1.89
CA GLU A 321 -21.77 -3.61 -2.94
C GLU A 321 -21.63 -4.63 -4.08
N VAL A 322 -22.76 -5.18 -4.53
CA VAL A 322 -22.81 -6.04 -5.72
C VAL A 322 -22.85 -5.15 -6.96
N VAL A 323 -21.79 -5.20 -7.75
CA VAL A 323 -21.63 -4.37 -8.95
C VAL A 323 -21.72 -5.24 -10.19
N ARG A 324 -22.51 -4.80 -11.18
CA ARG A 324 -22.57 -5.45 -12.49
C ARG A 324 -21.25 -5.25 -13.22
N ASN A 325 -20.57 -6.34 -13.57
CA ASN A 325 -19.37 -6.31 -14.41
C ASN A 325 -19.77 -6.18 -15.89
N GLY A 326 -19.76 -4.94 -16.38
CA GLY A 326 -20.14 -4.62 -17.77
C GLY A 326 -19.12 -5.03 -18.83
N HIS A 327 -17.93 -5.51 -18.44
CA HIS A 327 -16.83 -5.78 -19.36
C HIS A 327 -16.79 -7.21 -19.91
N LEU A 328 -17.58 -8.13 -19.33
CA LEU A 328 -17.56 -9.54 -19.69
C LEU A 328 -18.97 -10.01 -20.11
N PRO A 329 -19.13 -10.57 -21.32
CA PRO A 329 -20.27 -11.43 -21.65
C PRO A 329 -19.93 -12.89 -21.30
N PRO A 330 -20.83 -13.67 -20.65
CA PRO A 330 -22.15 -13.29 -20.15
C PRO A 330 -22.08 -12.30 -18.97
N VAL A 331 -23.19 -11.60 -18.70
CA VAL A 331 -23.27 -10.64 -17.58
C VAL A 331 -22.85 -11.33 -16.28
N SER A 332 -21.77 -10.82 -15.70
CA SER A 332 -21.29 -11.24 -14.38
C SER A 332 -21.45 -10.12 -13.38
N TYR A 333 -21.46 -10.47 -12.10
CA TYR A 333 -21.47 -9.54 -10.99
C TYR A 333 -20.21 -9.75 -10.16
N ILE A 334 -19.71 -8.68 -9.55
CA ILE A 334 -18.54 -8.68 -8.67
C ILE A 334 -18.91 -7.99 -7.37
N LEU A 335 -18.08 -8.15 -6.34
CA LEU A 335 -18.19 -7.44 -5.08
C LEU A 335 -17.18 -6.31 -5.04
N SER A 336 -17.66 -5.10 -4.76
CA SER A 336 -16.85 -3.96 -4.33
C SER A 336 -16.96 -3.85 -2.83
N PHE A 337 -15.85 -3.76 -2.09
CA PHE A 337 -15.87 -3.71 -0.63
C PHE A 337 -14.70 -2.90 -0.09
N THR A 338 -14.82 -2.47 1.17
CA THR A 338 -13.73 -1.84 1.93
C THR A 338 -13.44 -2.69 3.15
N LEU A 339 -12.17 -3.08 3.33
CA LEU A 339 -11.76 -3.86 4.50
C LEU A 339 -11.72 -2.98 5.74
N PRO A 340 -12.41 -3.36 6.83
CA PRO A 340 -12.24 -2.72 8.12
C PRO A 340 -10.79 -2.89 8.60
N PRO A 341 -10.21 -1.88 9.29
CA PRO A 341 -8.83 -1.98 9.81
C PRO A 341 -8.65 -3.04 10.89
N THR A 342 -9.76 -3.62 11.39
CA THR A 342 -9.76 -4.69 12.40
C THR A 342 -9.60 -6.09 11.81
N ILE A 343 -9.74 -6.24 10.49
CA ILE A 343 -9.65 -7.53 9.81
C ILE A 343 -8.30 -7.57 9.10
N ASP A 344 -7.41 -8.46 9.54
CA ASP A 344 -6.16 -8.70 8.84
C ASP A 344 -6.37 -9.56 7.58
N TYR A 345 -5.32 -9.67 6.76
CA TYR A 345 -5.41 -10.38 5.48
C TYR A 345 -5.65 -11.88 5.62
N VAL A 346 -5.12 -12.51 6.66
CA VAL A 346 -5.29 -13.96 6.90
C VAL A 346 -6.73 -14.25 7.29
N GLU A 347 -7.30 -13.40 8.14
CA GLU A 347 -8.71 -13.46 8.50
C GLU A 347 -9.60 -13.17 7.29
N PHE A 348 -9.26 -12.17 6.47
CA PHE A 348 -10.01 -11.86 5.26
C PHE A 348 -10.01 -13.01 4.25
N ASP A 349 -8.86 -13.66 3.97
CA ASP A 349 -8.78 -14.80 3.04
C ASP A 349 -9.76 -15.92 3.48
N ARG A 350 -9.79 -16.21 4.79
CA ARG A 350 -10.74 -17.18 5.36
C ARG A 350 -12.21 -16.73 5.20
N ILE A 351 -12.50 -15.45 5.43
CA ILE A 351 -13.86 -14.89 5.27
C ILE A 351 -14.27 -14.90 3.80
N TRP A 352 -13.34 -14.60 2.89
CA TRP A 352 -13.56 -14.59 1.46
C TRP A 352 -13.84 -15.99 0.93
N ASP A 353 -13.10 -17.01 1.37
CA ASP A 353 -13.39 -18.41 1.08
C ASP A 353 -14.80 -18.81 1.55
N GLU A 354 -15.21 -18.38 2.75
CA GLU A 354 -16.57 -18.59 3.27
C GLU A 354 -17.63 -17.89 2.39
N ALA A 355 -17.36 -16.66 1.95
CA ALA A 355 -18.24 -15.90 1.08
C ALA A 355 -18.39 -16.53 -0.31
N LEU A 356 -17.28 -17.01 -0.90
CA LEU A 356 -17.29 -17.74 -2.17
C LEU A 356 -18.05 -19.07 -2.06
N LEU A 357 -17.88 -19.79 -0.94
CA LEU A 357 -18.65 -21.00 -0.68
C LEU A 357 -20.17 -20.70 -0.62
N ALA A 358 -20.56 -19.58 0.01
CA ALA A 358 -21.95 -19.15 0.08
C ALA A 358 -22.50 -18.63 -1.27
N ALA A 359 -21.66 -18.05 -2.12
CA ALA A 359 -22.02 -17.71 -3.49
C ALA A 359 -22.50 -18.96 -4.25
N GLY A 360 -21.96 -20.13 -3.91
CA GLY A 360 -22.24 -21.40 -4.56
C GLY A 360 -21.39 -21.60 -5.82
N GLU A 361 -21.75 -22.62 -6.59
CA GLU A 361 -21.04 -22.92 -7.84
C GLU A 361 -21.16 -21.73 -8.82
N PRO A 362 -20.05 -21.29 -9.44
CA PRO A 362 -20.11 -20.25 -10.44
C PRO A 362 -20.91 -20.73 -11.66
N LEU A 363 -21.48 -19.78 -12.42
CA LEU A 363 -22.25 -20.07 -13.64
C LEU A 363 -21.40 -20.75 -14.72
N SER A 364 -20.09 -20.49 -14.70
CA SER A 364 -19.08 -21.22 -15.44
C SER A 364 -17.73 -21.07 -14.75
N GLY A 365 -16.78 -21.87 -15.18
CA GLY A 365 -15.43 -21.89 -14.64
C GLY A 365 -14.96 -23.33 -14.63
N GLU A 366 -13.87 -23.59 -15.32
CA GLU A 366 -13.13 -24.83 -15.15
C GLU A 366 -11.97 -24.52 -14.20
N SER A 367 -11.71 -25.42 -13.25
CA SER A 367 -10.54 -25.37 -12.37
C SER A 367 -9.73 -26.64 -12.55
N ILE A 368 -8.41 -26.50 -12.57
CA ILE A 368 -7.45 -27.58 -12.48
C ILE A 368 -6.63 -27.35 -11.22
N GLU A 369 -6.84 -28.22 -10.25
CA GLU A 369 -6.14 -28.19 -8.97
C GLU A 369 -4.65 -28.48 -9.16
N GLY A 370 -3.82 -27.71 -8.45
CA GLY A 370 -2.38 -27.92 -8.35
C GLY A 370 -2.02 -28.96 -7.27
N PRO A 371 -0.93 -28.77 -6.49
CA PRO A 371 -0.08 -27.58 -6.43
C PRO A 371 1.03 -27.57 -7.50
N TRP A 372 1.40 -26.38 -7.97
CA TRP A 372 2.72 -26.11 -8.54
C TRP A 372 3.49 -25.24 -7.56
N GLU A 373 4.48 -25.82 -6.88
CA GLU A 373 5.21 -25.19 -5.79
C GLU A 373 6.67 -24.96 -6.18
N ILE A 374 7.08 -23.69 -6.22
CA ILE A 374 8.44 -23.27 -6.55
C ILE A 374 9.04 -22.61 -5.32
N THR A 375 9.99 -23.26 -4.67
CA THR A 375 10.70 -22.74 -3.50
C THR A 375 12.12 -22.31 -3.87
N VAL A 376 12.51 -21.12 -3.43
CA VAL A 376 13.83 -20.53 -3.72
C VAL A 376 14.44 -20.00 -2.43
N ASP A 377 15.66 -20.45 -2.12
CA ASP A 377 16.47 -19.88 -1.05
C ASP A 377 17.02 -18.52 -1.50
N LEU A 378 16.86 -17.50 -0.67
CA LEU A 378 17.36 -16.15 -0.90
C LEU A 378 18.77 -15.99 -0.32
N PRO A 379 19.59 -15.08 -0.91
CA PRO A 379 21.00 -14.92 -0.57
C PRO A 379 21.28 -14.33 0.81
#